data_AF-A0A7K0TP09-F1
#
_entry.id   AF-A0A7K0TP09-F1
#
_cell.length_a   1.000
_cell.length_b   1.000
_cell.length_c   1.000
_cell.angle_alpha   90.00
_cell.angle_beta   90.00
_cell.angle_gamma   90.00
#
_symmetry.space_group_name_H-M   'P 1'
#
loop_
_entity.id
_entity.type
_entity.pdbx_description
1 polymer ?
#
loop_
_entity_poly.entity_id
_entity_poly.type
_entity_poly.pdbx_seq_one_letter_code
_entity_poly.pdbx_strand_id
1 'polypeptide(L)'
;MFALIGVGMAINTGDGRWDAVGAMAVGTLLVVIAIFLAMEMATMLVGESALPEEVAAIRAALESAPLVERVIHLRTVHVGPDELLVAAKIAISQSETAAGIAAGINEAELALRAAVPTARYVFIEPDLDVAR
;
A
#
# COMPACT_ATOMS: atom_id res chain seq x y z
N MET A 1 -1.95 32.33 -12.75
CA MET A 1 -2.51 33.54 -12.14
C MET A 1 -1.42 34.46 -11.58
N PHE A 2 -0.54 33.98 -10.70
CA PHE A 2 0.56 34.78 -10.11
C PHE A 2 1.48 35.46 -11.15
N ALA A 3 1.94 34.73 -12.17
CA ALA A 3 2.74 35.33 -13.26
C ALA A 3 1.97 36.39 -14.06
N LEU A 4 0.69 36.14 -14.37
CA LEU A 4 -0.16 37.06 -15.12
C LEU A 4 -0.41 38.38 -14.35
N ILE A 5 -0.59 38.29 -13.03
CA ILE A 5 -0.77 39.45 -12.14
C ILE A 5 0.56 40.22 -11.98
N GLY A 6 1.69 39.52 -11.83
CA GLY A 6 3.01 40.15 -11.71
C GLY A 6 3.43 40.93 -12.96
N VAL A 7 3.31 40.30 -14.14
CA VAL A 7 3.57 40.94 -15.44
C VAL A 7 2.57 42.09 -15.67
N GLY A 8 1.29 41.88 -15.37
CA GLY A 8 0.25 42.91 -15.52
C GLY A 8 0.49 44.15 -14.66
N MET A 9 0.92 43.99 -13.40
CA MET A 9 1.27 45.11 -12.53
C MET A 9 2.58 45.79 -12.93
N ALA A 10 3.58 45.03 -13.42
CA ALA A 10 4.83 45.61 -13.92
C ALA A 10 4.60 46.52 -15.15
N ILE A 11 3.74 46.10 -16.07
CA ILE A 11 3.37 46.88 -17.25
C ILE A 11 2.59 48.14 -16.85
N ASN A 12 1.67 48.04 -15.88
CA ASN A 12 0.86 49.18 -15.45
C ASN A 12 1.64 50.20 -14.58
N THR A 13 2.62 49.72 -13.80
CA THR A 13 3.38 50.55 -12.84
C THR A 13 4.73 51.01 -13.40
N GLY A 14 5.21 50.41 -14.50
CA GLY A 14 6.52 50.68 -15.10
C GLY A 14 7.72 50.17 -14.30
N ASP A 15 7.48 49.44 -13.19
CA ASP A 15 8.51 48.90 -12.30
C ASP A 15 8.61 47.37 -12.47
N GLY A 16 9.70 46.91 -13.07
CA GLY A 16 9.99 45.49 -13.32
C GLY A 16 10.15 44.64 -12.06
N ARG A 17 10.25 45.24 -10.87
CA ARG A 17 10.30 44.50 -9.59
C ARG A 17 9.03 43.67 -9.36
N TRP A 18 7.88 44.11 -9.87
CA TRP A 18 6.61 43.39 -9.75
C TRP A 18 6.59 42.08 -10.57
N ASP A 19 7.27 42.06 -11.72
CA ASP A 19 7.46 40.85 -12.51
C ASP A 19 8.40 39.87 -11.81
N ALA A 20 9.50 40.36 -11.24
CA ALA A 20 10.43 39.55 -10.44
C ALA A 20 9.77 38.89 -9.21
N VAL A 21 8.91 39.63 -8.49
CA VAL A 21 8.14 39.06 -7.37
C VAL A 21 7.15 38.00 -7.86
N GLY A 22 6.49 38.23 -9.00
CA GLY A 22 5.62 37.23 -9.63
C GLY A 22 6.36 35.94 -10.01
N ALA A 23 7.54 36.07 -10.60
CA ALA A 23 8.40 34.94 -10.96
C ALA A 23 8.89 34.16 -9.72
N MET A 24 9.32 34.86 -8.67
CA MET A 24 9.73 34.22 -7.40
C MET A 24 8.57 33.48 -6.73
N ALA A 25 7.35 34.05 -6.75
CA ALA A 25 6.17 33.39 -6.19
C ALA A 25 5.83 32.09 -6.93
N VAL A 26 5.92 32.08 -8.27
CA VAL A 26 5.72 30.87 -9.07
C VAL A 26 6.82 29.84 -8.80
N GLY A 27 8.09 30.26 -8.78
CA GLY A 27 9.20 29.37 -8.47
C GLY A 27 9.05 28.71 -7.09
N THR A 28 8.68 29.49 -6.07
CA THR A 28 8.43 28.98 -4.72
C THR A 28 7.28 27.98 -4.70
N LEU A 29 6.17 28.28 -5.38
CA LEU A 29 5.03 27.38 -5.46
C LEU A 29 5.40 26.03 -6.10
N LEU A 30 6.20 26.06 -7.18
CA LEU A 30 6.66 24.84 -7.84
C LEU A 30 7.56 24.00 -6.93
N VAL A 31 8.46 24.61 -6.17
CA VAL A 31 9.31 23.91 -5.20
C VAL A 31 8.45 23.24 -4.11
N VAL A 32 7.46 23.94 -3.58
CA VAL A 32 6.55 23.38 -2.56
C VAL A 32 5.79 22.17 -3.10
N ILE A 33 5.23 22.29 -4.32
CA ILE A 33 4.53 21.17 -4.97
C ILE A 33 5.48 20.01 -5.24
N ALA A 34 6.70 20.27 -5.71
CA ALA A 34 7.69 19.24 -5.95
C ALA A 34 8.06 18.47 -4.68
N ILE A 35 8.24 19.17 -3.54
CA ILE A 35 8.50 18.54 -2.25
C ILE A 35 7.32 17.66 -1.83
N PHE A 36 6.08 18.16 -1.96
CA PHE A 36 4.88 17.39 -1.63
C PHE A 36 4.80 16.08 -2.44
N LEU A 37 4.96 16.18 -3.76
CA LEU A 37 4.97 15.01 -4.63
C LEU A 37 6.12 14.05 -4.32
N ALA A 38 7.31 14.56 -4.00
CA ALA A 38 8.45 13.72 -3.65
C ALA A 38 8.20 12.92 -2.37
N MET A 39 7.55 13.51 -1.36
CA MET A 39 7.19 12.80 -0.13
C MET A 39 6.15 11.71 -0.40
N GLU A 40 5.12 12.00 -1.19
CA GLU A 40 4.07 11.04 -1.54
C GLU A 40 4.60 9.86 -2.38
N MET A 41 5.51 10.13 -3.33
CA MET A 41 6.14 9.04 -4.08
C MET A 41 7.05 8.19 -3.18
N ALA A 42 7.72 8.81 -2.20
CA ALA A 42 8.59 8.10 -1.28
C ALA A 42 7.81 7.15 -0.34
N THR A 43 6.61 7.53 0.11
CA THR A 43 5.77 6.64 0.93
C THR A 43 5.32 5.42 0.13
N MET A 44 4.92 5.59 -1.13
CA MET A 44 4.59 4.47 -2.02
C MET A 44 5.78 3.53 -2.28
N LEU A 45 7.01 4.06 -2.32
CA LEU A 45 8.23 3.28 -2.54
C LEU A 45 8.67 2.47 -1.31
N VAL A 46 8.28 2.89 -0.11
CA VAL A 46 8.67 2.21 1.14
C VAL A 46 7.75 1.01 1.45
N GLY A 47 6.66 0.83 0.70
CA GLY A 47 5.80 -0.35 0.82
C GLY A 47 4.98 -0.29 2.10
N GLU A 48 4.06 0.67 2.16
CA GLU A 48 3.17 0.86 3.29
C GLU A 48 2.40 -0.44 3.60
N SER A 49 2.26 -0.76 4.89
CA SER A 49 1.49 -1.95 5.29
C SER A 49 0.01 -1.76 4.93
N ALA A 50 -0.72 -2.87 4.78
CA ALA A 50 -2.17 -2.82 4.58
C ALA A 50 -2.84 -2.06 5.73
N LEU A 51 -4.00 -1.45 5.44
CA LEU A 51 -4.78 -0.79 6.47
C LEU A 51 -5.12 -1.80 7.58
N PRO A 52 -5.21 -1.38 8.87
CA PRO A 52 -5.50 -2.30 9.97
C PRO A 52 -6.78 -3.14 9.76
N GLU A 53 -7.77 -2.56 9.09
CA GLU A 53 -9.01 -3.24 8.67
C GLU A 53 -8.79 -4.33 7.61
N GLU A 54 -7.94 -4.09 6.62
CA GLU A 54 -7.57 -5.09 5.62
C GLU A 54 -6.76 -6.23 6.26
N VAL A 55 -5.83 -5.91 7.17
CA VAL A 55 -5.07 -6.91 7.93
C VAL A 55 -6.02 -7.79 8.76
N ALA A 56 -7.01 -7.19 9.41
CA ALA A 56 -8.02 -7.93 10.16
C ALA A 56 -8.89 -8.81 9.25
N ALA A 57 -9.31 -8.30 8.09
CA ALA A 57 -10.07 -9.05 7.10
C ALA A 57 -9.27 -10.23 6.53
N ILE A 58 -8.00 -10.03 6.21
CA ILE A 58 -7.07 -11.08 5.76
C ILE A 58 -6.94 -12.17 6.82
N ARG A 59 -6.70 -11.78 8.08
CA ARG A 59 -6.60 -12.74 9.19
C ARG A 59 -7.86 -13.56 9.34
N ALA A 60 -9.02 -12.89 9.36
CA ALA A 60 -10.31 -13.56 9.49
C ALA A 60 -10.59 -14.52 8.32
N ALA A 61 -10.24 -14.12 7.09
CA ALA A 61 -10.39 -14.98 5.91
C ALA A 61 -9.50 -16.23 6.00
N LEU A 62 -8.23 -16.08 6.42
CA LEU A 62 -7.33 -17.22 6.61
C LEU A 62 -7.81 -18.14 7.72
N GLU A 63 -8.21 -17.60 8.88
CA GLU A 63 -8.69 -18.38 10.03
C GLU A 63 -10.07 -19.03 9.78
N SER A 64 -10.80 -18.62 8.74
CA SER A 64 -12.05 -19.29 8.32
C SER A 64 -11.82 -20.57 7.54
N ALA A 65 -10.62 -20.77 6.99
CA ALA A 65 -10.29 -21.96 6.19
C ALA A 65 -10.06 -23.18 7.11
N PRO A 66 -10.69 -24.34 6.84
CA PRO A 66 -10.59 -25.52 7.71
C PRO A 66 -9.16 -26.06 7.93
N LEU A 67 -8.25 -25.81 6.98
CA LEU A 67 -6.84 -26.20 7.06
C LEU A 67 -6.06 -25.37 8.09
N VAL A 68 -6.49 -24.13 8.35
CA VAL A 68 -5.72 -23.14 9.13
C VAL A 68 -6.11 -23.25 10.60
N GLU A 69 -5.22 -23.79 11.43
CA GLU A 69 -5.43 -23.78 12.88
C GLU A 69 -5.18 -22.39 13.47
N ARG A 70 -4.17 -21.68 12.94
CA ARG A 70 -3.78 -20.32 13.38
C ARG A 70 -2.91 -19.64 12.34
N VAL A 71 -2.98 -18.31 12.25
CA VAL A 71 -2.01 -17.50 11.50
C VAL A 71 -0.80 -17.16 12.41
N ILE A 72 0.35 -17.77 12.14
CA ILE A 72 1.61 -17.59 12.89
C ILE A 72 2.26 -16.24 12.56
N HIS A 73 2.34 -15.90 11.28
CA HIS A 73 2.93 -14.65 10.81
C HIS A 73 2.10 -14.09 9.66
N LEU A 74 1.91 -12.76 9.64
CA LEU A 74 1.23 -12.08 8.56
C LEU A 74 1.99 -10.79 8.25
N ARG A 75 2.39 -10.63 7.00
CA ARG A 75 3.02 -9.43 6.46
C ARG A 75 2.28 -8.99 5.22
N THR A 76 2.10 -7.69 5.10
CA THR A 76 1.40 -7.07 3.99
C THR A 76 2.22 -5.88 3.50
N VAL A 77 2.31 -5.71 2.19
CA VAL A 77 3.03 -4.60 1.57
C VAL A 77 2.26 -4.13 0.35
N HIS A 78 2.00 -2.81 0.26
CA HIS A 78 1.50 -2.21 -0.98
C HIS A 78 2.61 -2.24 -2.03
N VAL A 79 2.32 -2.89 -3.16
CA VAL A 79 3.24 -3.01 -4.32
C VAL A 79 2.86 -2.02 -5.42
N GLY A 80 1.66 -1.44 -5.33
CA GLY A 80 1.12 -0.42 -6.21
C GLY A 80 -0.06 0.29 -5.54
N PRO A 81 -0.69 1.27 -6.21
CA PRO A 81 -1.76 2.08 -5.63
C PRO A 81 -2.99 1.25 -5.20
N ASP A 82 -3.30 0.18 -5.95
CA ASP A 82 -4.43 -0.72 -5.68
C ASP A 82 -3.98 -2.19 -5.60
N GLU A 83 -2.70 -2.43 -5.29
CA GLU A 83 -2.12 -3.77 -5.28
C GLU A 83 -1.41 -4.07 -3.96
N LEU A 84 -1.87 -5.12 -3.30
CA LEU A 84 -1.34 -5.60 -2.04
C LEU A 84 -0.69 -6.98 -2.20
N LEU A 85 0.50 -7.11 -1.64
CA LEU A 85 1.16 -8.39 -1.40
C LEU A 85 0.89 -8.85 0.02
N VAL A 86 0.43 -10.08 0.16
CA VAL A 86 0.17 -10.76 1.43
C VAL A 86 1.09 -11.96 1.54
N ALA A 87 1.91 -11.99 2.59
CA ALA A 87 2.73 -13.14 2.96
C ALA A 87 2.26 -13.64 4.33
N ALA A 88 1.71 -14.86 4.35
CA ALA A 88 1.14 -15.46 5.54
C ALA A 88 1.82 -16.80 5.83
N LYS A 89 2.10 -17.02 7.11
CA LYS A 89 2.57 -18.30 7.65
C LYS A 89 1.45 -18.88 8.49
N ILE A 90 0.97 -20.06 8.14
CA ILE A 90 -0.19 -20.71 8.77
C ILE A 90 0.24 -21.98 9.49
N ALA A 91 -0.36 -22.23 10.66
CA ALA A 91 -0.24 -23.48 11.38
C ALA A 91 -1.19 -24.51 10.76
N ILE A 92 -0.67 -25.70 10.46
CA ILE A 92 -1.44 -26.84 9.97
C ILE A 92 -1.25 -28.06 10.88
N SER A 93 -2.22 -28.98 10.87
CA SER A 93 -2.11 -30.25 11.59
C SER A 93 -1.04 -31.17 11.00
N GLN A 94 -0.33 -31.90 11.86
CA GLN A 94 0.68 -32.90 11.49
C GLN A 94 0.10 -34.09 10.70
N SER A 95 -1.21 -34.32 10.77
CA SER A 95 -1.87 -35.43 10.08
C SER A 95 -2.26 -35.12 8.63
N GLU A 96 -1.99 -33.90 8.14
CA GLU A 96 -2.39 -33.49 6.81
C GLU A 96 -1.51 -34.10 5.72
N THR A 97 -2.16 -34.49 4.62
CA THR A 97 -1.45 -34.97 3.42
C THR A 97 -1.02 -33.80 2.56
N ALA A 98 0.08 -33.94 1.80
CA ALA A 98 0.53 -32.88 0.89
C ALA A 98 -0.57 -32.40 -0.08
N ALA A 99 -1.44 -33.30 -0.54
CA ALA A 99 -2.58 -32.97 -1.39
C ALA A 99 -3.67 -32.17 -0.63
N GLY A 100 -3.95 -32.53 0.63
CA GLY A 100 -4.89 -31.81 1.50
C GLY A 100 -4.39 -30.39 1.81
N ILE A 101 -3.10 -30.25 2.12
CA ILE A 101 -2.45 -28.95 2.34
C ILE A 101 -2.57 -28.08 1.10
N ALA A 102 -2.24 -28.61 -0.09
CA ALA A 102 -2.33 -27.84 -1.33
C ALA A 102 -3.78 -27.40 -1.62
N ALA A 103 -4.76 -28.27 -1.40
CA ALA A 103 -6.17 -27.94 -1.61
C ALA A 103 -6.66 -26.87 -0.62
N GLY A 104 -6.32 -27.00 0.67
CA GLY A 104 -6.72 -26.02 1.68
C GLY A 104 -6.01 -24.67 1.53
N ILE A 105 -4.77 -24.64 1.04
CA ILE A 105 -4.10 -23.38 0.68
C ILE A 105 -4.85 -22.68 -0.47
N ASN A 106 -5.26 -23.43 -1.50
CA ASN A 106 -6.03 -22.84 -2.61
C ASN A 106 -7.39 -22.30 -2.14
N GLU A 107 -8.06 -22.99 -1.22
CA GLU A 107 -9.32 -22.52 -0.63
C GLU A 107 -9.12 -21.27 0.22
N ALA A 108 -8.08 -21.24 1.06
CA ALA A 108 -7.72 -20.08 1.85
C ALA A 108 -7.35 -18.87 0.97
N GLU A 109 -6.62 -19.10 -0.13
CA GLU A 109 -6.29 -18.06 -1.11
C GLU A 109 -7.56 -17.50 -1.78
N LEU A 110 -8.51 -18.35 -2.17
CA LEU A 110 -9.78 -17.93 -2.74
C LEU A 110 -10.60 -17.09 -1.75
N ALA A 111 -10.71 -17.54 -0.50
CA ALA A 111 -11.42 -16.82 0.55
C ALA A 111 -10.79 -15.44 0.82
N LEU A 112 -9.45 -15.39 0.87
CA LEU A 112 -8.69 -14.16 1.07
C LEU A 112 -8.91 -13.17 -0.07
N ARG A 113 -8.86 -13.64 -1.33
CA ARG A 113 -9.11 -12.78 -2.51
C ARG A 113 -10.56 -12.28 -2.57
N ALA A 114 -11.51 -13.05 -2.07
CA ALA A 114 -12.91 -12.61 -1.98
C ALA A 114 -13.10 -11.55 -0.89
N ALA A 115 -12.41 -11.67 0.25
CA ALA A 115 -12.49 -10.72 1.36
C ALA A 115 -11.72 -9.42 1.09
N VAL A 116 -10.55 -9.51 0.45
CA VAL A 116 -9.66 -8.38 0.16
C VAL A 116 -9.24 -8.43 -1.31
N PRO A 117 -10.03 -7.83 -2.22
CA PRO A 117 -9.76 -7.86 -3.66
C PRO A 117 -8.44 -7.18 -4.08
N THR A 118 -7.91 -6.28 -3.24
CA THR A 118 -6.61 -5.62 -3.41
C THR A 118 -5.43 -6.59 -3.23
N ALA A 119 -5.63 -7.74 -2.57
CA ALA A 119 -4.62 -8.78 -2.37
C ALA A 119 -4.29 -9.54 -3.67
N ARG A 120 -3.52 -8.90 -4.54
CA ARG A 120 -3.15 -9.43 -5.86
C ARG A 120 -2.11 -10.54 -5.76
N TYR A 121 -1.13 -10.38 -4.86
CA TYR A 121 -0.06 -11.35 -4.63
C TYR A 121 -0.24 -12.01 -3.27
N VAL A 122 -0.47 -13.32 -3.23
CA VAL A 122 -0.75 -14.05 -1.99
C VAL A 122 0.22 -15.23 -1.89
N PHE A 123 1.01 -15.24 -0.82
CA PHE A 123 1.94 -16.31 -0.51
C PHE A 123 1.56 -16.91 0.85
N ILE A 124 1.18 -18.17 0.86
CA ILE A 124 0.80 -18.90 2.06
C ILE A 124 1.81 -20.02 2.27
N GLU A 125 2.55 -19.94 3.38
CA GLU A 125 3.52 -20.95 3.79
C GLU A 125 2.91 -21.80 4.91
N PRO A 126 2.73 -23.13 4.71
CA PRO A 126 2.34 -24.03 5.77
C PRO A 126 3.53 -24.32 6.69
N ASP A 127 3.30 -24.30 8.00
CA ASP A 127 4.25 -24.75 9.01
C ASP A 127 3.55 -25.54 10.12
N LEU A 128 4.32 -26.34 10.83
CA LEU A 128 3.85 -27.03 12.02
C LEU A 128 3.96 -26.08 13.21
N ASP A 129 2.94 -26.08 14.08
CA ASP A 129 3.00 -25.26 15.29
C ASP A 129 3.96 -25.88 16.32
N VAL A 130 5.25 -25.55 16.19
CA VAL A 130 6.30 -25.98 17.12
C VAL A 130 6.41 -25.08 18.35
N ALA A 131 5.68 -23.96 18.38
CA ALA A 131 5.70 -23.00 19.47
C ALA A 131 4.74 -23.43 20.60
N ARG A 132 5.19 -24.40 21.41
CA ARG A 132 4.63 -24.66 22.73
C ARG A 132 5.73 -24.82 23.77
#